data_AF-A0A1M4SNK3-F1
#
_entry.id   AF-A0A1M4SNK3-F1
#
_cell.length_a   1.000
_cell.length_b   1.000
_cell.length_c   1.000
_cell.angle_alpha   90.00
_cell.angle_beta   90.00
_cell.angle_gamma   90.00
#
_symmetry.space_group_name_H-M   'P 1'
#
loop_
_entity.id
_entity.type
_entity.pdbx_description
1 polymer ?
#
loop_
_entity_poly.entity_id
_entity_poly.type
_entity_poly.pdbx_seq_one_letter_code
_entity_poly.pdbx_strand_id
1 'polypeptide(L)'
;MNTKKLRTTIFCSRITKPLAYIFSAFLLITACTINDPIDDISSPGYVAANIYWDVPVTNVMAGKDVSFYAEYWSVDNKFNDLSIWYDVNKNLKYTLSYPPTGYTLTIDSSALVREFIEIKSLDHSDASYDAEKKAYVIENSFPVSYTLSSLEYKNPIAFNPEQFNQLIPEYVKTQFLDNLFEQFSYKDFKSLLVDDQQIVEEEIFEGYFDTITEGEETIRVIKPEAETSLRAHMNEVSFGVFIYNTNKQFYAVEFTQGYQLNARLRIVNGNNVENFSETKAITVS
;
A
#
# COMPACT_ATOMS: atom_id res chain seq x y z
N MET A 1 61.41 -10.43 84.95
CA MET A 1 62.55 -11.22 85.46
C MET A 1 63.53 -11.44 84.30
N ASN A 2 64.82 -11.14 84.53
CA ASN A 2 66.04 -11.61 83.83
C ASN A 2 65.81 -12.72 82.76
N THR A 3 66.46 -12.80 81.60
CA THR A 3 67.84 -12.44 81.23
C THR A 3 68.10 -12.86 79.76
N LYS A 4 69.03 -12.14 79.09
CA LYS A 4 70.11 -12.64 78.18
C LYS A 4 69.74 -13.53 76.98
N LYS A 5 69.96 -13.05 75.75
CA LYS A 5 71.21 -13.17 74.94
C LYS A 5 71.63 -14.62 74.65
N LEU A 6 71.71 -14.97 73.36
CA LEU A 6 72.93 -15.38 72.62
C LEU A 6 72.48 -15.82 71.21
N ARG A 7 72.71 -15.06 70.13
CA ARG A 7 73.94 -14.87 69.33
C ARG A 7 74.53 -16.14 68.68
N THR A 8 74.39 -16.13 67.35
CA THR A 8 75.43 -16.43 66.34
C THR A 8 75.64 -17.88 65.93
N THR A 9 75.27 -18.15 64.68
CA THR A 9 76.13 -18.94 63.78
C THR A 9 76.05 -18.36 62.36
N ILE A 10 77.18 -17.84 61.89
CA ILE A 10 77.48 -17.54 60.48
C ILE A 10 78.31 -18.72 59.99
N PHE A 11 77.94 -19.32 58.87
CA PHE A 11 78.73 -20.12 57.92
C PHE A 11 77.68 -20.60 56.89
N CYS A 12 77.84 -20.59 55.57
CA CYS A 12 78.98 -20.33 54.72
C CYS A 12 78.46 -19.97 53.31
N SER A 13 79.24 -19.15 52.62
CA SER A 13 79.21 -18.87 51.19
C SER A 13 78.77 -20.03 50.28
N ARG A 14 77.81 -19.76 49.39
CA ARG A 14 78.01 -19.84 47.92
C ARG A 14 76.75 -19.43 47.15
N ILE A 15 76.97 -18.52 46.19
CA ILE A 15 76.18 -18.29 44.97
C ILE A 15 74.83 -17.58 45.20
N THR A 16 74.89 -16.25 45.30
CA THR A 16 73.73 -15.38 45.10
C THR A 16 73.52 -15.12 43.61
N LYS A 17 72.23 -15.08 43.21
CA LYS A 17 71.61 -14.91 41.88
C LYS A 17 71.28 -16.26 41.21
N PRO A 18 70.01 -16.71 41.28
CA PRO A 18 68.86 -15.94 40.81
C PRO A 18 67.59 -16.12 41.67
N LEU A 19 67.39 -15.27 42.69
CA LEU A 19 66.09 -15.13 43.35
C LEU A 19 65.22 -14.04 42.69
N ALA A 20 65.61 -13.57 41.50
CA ALA A 20 64.88 -12.58 40.70
C ALA A 20 64.02 -13.20 39.59
N TYR A 21 64.07 -14.52 39.37
CA TYR A 21 63.33 -15.18 38.29
C TYR A 21 62.04 -15.89 38.74
N ILE A 22 61.80 -16.03 40.05
CA ILE A 22 60.60 -16.75 40.54
C ILE A 22 59.42 -15.78 40.80
N PHE A 23 59.67 -14.47 40.98
CA PHE A 23 58.59 -13.50 41.18
C PHE A 23 58.04 -12.89 39.87
N SER A 24 58.72 -13.10 38.73
CA SER A 24 58.23 -12.64 37.40
C SER A 24 57.40 -13.70 36.67
N ALA A 25 57.30 -14.93 37.19
CA ALA A 25 56.59 -16.03 36.53
C ALA A 25 55.15 -16.22 37.03
N PHE A 26 54.73 -15.55 38.11
CA PHE A 26 53.39 -15.71 38.68
C PHE A 26 52.39 -14.61 38.28
N LEU A 27 52.82 -13.60 37.52
CA LEU A 27 51.96 -12.55 36.95
C LEU A 27 51.55 -12.81 35.49
N LEU A 28 51.97 -13.93 34.89
CA LEU A 28 51.69 -14.27 33.49
C LEU A 28 50.62 -15.36 33.30
N ILE A 29 50.01 -15.86 34.37
CA ILE A 29 48.93 -16.88 34.30
C ILE A 29 47.54 -16.36 34.66
N THR A 30 47.40 -15.09 35.02
CA THR A 30 46.08 -14.44 35.20
C THR A 30 45.76 -13.40 34.13
N ALA A 31 46.54 -13.36 33.04
CA ALA A 31 46.38 -12.40 31.94
C ALA A 31 45.97 -13.07 30.61
N CYS A 32 45.29 -14.22 30.66
CA CYS A 32 44.69 -14.86 29.50
C CYS A 32 43.19 -15.11 29.70
N THR A 33 42.45 -14.19 30.33
CA THR A 33 40.98 -14.10 30.20
C THR A 33 40.51 -12.67 30.51
N ILE A 34 41.10 -11.64 29.90
CA ILE A 34 40.52 -10.29 29.91
C ILE A 34 40.72 -9.65 28.54
N ASN A 35 39.59 -9.35 27.89
CA ASN A 35 39.40 -8.57 26.68
C ASN A 35 40.17 -9.02 25.43
N ASP A 36 39.59 -9.98 24.71
CA ASP A 36 39.62 -9.89 23.25
C ASP A 36 38.36 -9.11 22.81
N PRO A 37 38.47 -7.80 22.48
CA PRO A 37 37.34 -7.02 22.02
C PRO A 37 36.93 -7.36 20.59
N ILE A 38 37.62 -8.26 19.87
CA ILE A 38 37.22 -8.63 18.50
C ILE A 38 36.09 -9.67 18.47
N ASP A 39 35.95 -10.52 19.48
CA ASP A 39 34.82 -11.47 19.55
C ASP A 39 33.50 -10.75 19.90
N ASP A 40 33.58 -9.64 20.65
CA ASP A 40 32.43 -8.82 21.05
C ASP A 40 32.14 -7.64 20.10
N ILE A 41 33.11 -7.21 19.27
CA ILE A 41 32.91 -6.18 18.21
C ILE A 41 32.47 -6.81 16.88
N SER A 42 32.56 -8.13 16.70
CA SER A 42 32.21 -8.79 15.43
C SER A 42 31.05 -9.76 15.49
N SER A 43 30.27 -9.80 16.59
CA SER A 43 28.97 -10.45 16.55
C SER A 43 28.12 -9.73 15.50
N PRO A 44 27.78 -10.37 14.36
CA PRO A 44 26.74 -9.82 13.51
C PRO A 44 25.52 -9.67 14.41
N GLY A 45 24.90 -8.49 14.46
CA GLY A 45 23.63 -8.34 15.17
C GLY A 45 22.70 -9.50 14.81
N TYR A 46 21.93 -9.98 15.78
CA TYR A 46 21.12 -11.20 15.63
C TYR A 46 20.47 -11.25 14.24
N VAL A 47 20.79 -12.29 13.46
CA VAL A 47 20.35 -12.42 12.08
C VAL A 47 18.89 -12.86 12.08
N ALA A 48 18.02 -12.13 11.39
CA ALA A 48 16.61 -12.48 11.27
C ALA A 48 16.41 -13.76 10.43
N ALA A 49 15.25 -14.39 10.54
CA ALA A 49 14.92 -15.54 9.69
C ALA A 49 14.86 -15.12 8.22
N ASN A 50 15.28 -16.01 7.33
CA ASN A 50 15.09 -15.87 5.89
C ASN A 50 13.73 -16.42 5.51
N ILE A 51 13.08 -15.78 4.53
CA ILE A 51 11.71 -16.08 4.13
C ILE A 51 11.62 -16.05 2.60
N TYR A 52 11.18 -17.16 2.01
CA TYR A 52 10.60 -17.20 0.67
C TYR A 52 9.09 -17.38 0.81
N TRP A 53 8.32 -16.61 0.04
CA TRP A 53 6.88 -16.56 0.16
C TRP A 53 6.26 -16.42 -1.22
N ASP A 54 5.29 -17.26 -1.53
CA ASP A 54 4.54 -17.21 -2.78
C ASP A 54 3.04 -17.36 -2.56
N VAL A 55 2.29 -16.58 -3.34
CA VAL A 55 0.83 -16.58 -3.37
C VAL A 55 0.43 -16.78 -4.83
N PRO A 56 0.12 -18.01 -5.25
CA PRO A 56 -0.05 -18.34 -6.67
C PRO A 56 -1.29 -17.69 -7.28
N VAL A 57 -2.30 -17.37 -6.47
CA VAL A 57 -3.54 -16.73 -6.89
C VAL A 57 -3.68 -15.39 -6.18
N THR A 58 -3.54 -14.30 -6.94
CA THR A 58 -3.61 -12.93 -6.43
C THR A 58 -4.94 -12.23 -6.73
N ASN A 59 -5.91 -12.95 -7.31
CA ASN A 59 -7.28 -12.47 -7.46
C ASN A 59 -8.23 -13.45 -6.78
N VAL A 60 -8.89 -13.01 -5.71
CA VAL A 60 -9.67 -13.88 -4.83
C VAL A 60 -11.02 -13.26 -4.54
N MET A 61 -12.05 -14.08 -4.44
CA MET A 61 -13.37 -13.59 -4.05
C MET A 61 -13.43 -13.28 -2.56
N ALA A 62 -14.19 -12.25 -2.19
CA ALA A 62 -14.48 -11.99 -0.78
C ALA A 62 -15.09 -13.23 -0.08
N GLY A 63 -14.63 -13.52 1.14
CA GLY A 63 -15.09 -14.70 1.90
C GLY A 63 -14.41 -16.02 1.50
N LYS A 64 -13.43 -16.01 0.60
CA LYS A 64 -12.61 -17.17 0.26
C LYS A 64 -11.23 -17.11 0.91
N ASP A 65 -10.60 -18.27 0.94
CA ASP A 65 -9.24 -18.43 1.43
C ASP A 65 -8.22 -18.19 0.31
N VAL A 66 -7.11 -17.55 0.66
CA VAL A 66 -5.94 -17.42 -0.20
C VAL A 66 -4.94 -18.50 0.20
N SER A 67 -4.64 -19.40 -0.74
CA SER A 67 -3.58 -20.40 -0.55
C SER A 67 -2.21 -19.78 -0.78
N PHE A 68 -1.20 -20.27 -0.07
CA PHE A 68 0.18 -19.82 -0.20
C PHE A 68 1.17 -20.97 -0.01
N TYR A 69 2.39 -20.73 -0.47
CA TYR A 69 3.56 -21.56 -0.24
C TYR A 69 4.64 -20.70 0.41
N ALA A 70 5.34 -21.22 1.41
CA ALA A 70 6.45 -20.52 2.05
C ALA A 70 7.60 -21.46 2.41
N GLU A 71 8.82 -20.92 2.35
CA GLU A 71 10.01 -21.55 2.91
C GLU A 71 10.65 -20.60 3.90
N TYR A 72 11.15 -21.13 5.01
CA TYR A 72 11.84 -20.31 6.00
C TYR A 72 12.96 -21.07 6.71
N TRP A 73 13.99 -20.33 7.09
CA TRP A 73 15.12 -20.87 7.84
C TRP A 73 15.81 -19.77 8.64
N SER A 74 16.45 -20.15 9.74
CA SER A 74 17.22 -19.24 10.59
C SER A 74 18.49 -19.93 11.06
N VAL A 75 19.54 -19.14 11.34
CA VAL A 75 20.84 -19.67 11.81
C VAL A 75 20.70 -20.36 13.17
N ASP A 76 19.81 -19.84 14.03
CA ASP A 76 19.54 -20.40 15.37
C ASP A 76 18.58 -21.61 15.35
N ASN A 77 17.98 -21.91 14.19
CA ASN A 77 17.01 -22.98 13.97
C ASN A 77 15.88 -23.02 15.00
N LYS A 78 15.46 -21.85 15.48
CA LYS A 78 14.39 -21.68 16.47
C LYS A 78 13.43 -20.61 15.99
N PHE A 79 12.14 -20.80 16.26
CA PHE A 79 11.08 -19.91 15.81
C PHE A 79 10.08 -19.71 16.94
N ASN A 80 9.88 -18.46 17.32
CA ASN A 80 8.99 -18.06 18.41
C ASN A 80 7.61 -17.67 17.90
N ASP A 81 7.51 -17.14 16.68
CA ASP A 81 6.25 -16.75 16.05
C ASP A 81 6.32 -16.88 14.52
N LEU A 82 5.25 -17.37 13.92
CA LEU A 82 4.99 -17.31 12.49
C LEU A 82 3.57 -16.81 12.29
N SER A 83 3.37 -15.79 11.46
CA SER A 83 2.05 -15.21 11.30
C SER A 83 1.87 -14.51 9.95
N ILE A 84 0.65 -14.55 9.42
CA ILE A 84 0.26 -13.80 8.22
C ILE A 84 -0.32 -12.46 8.64
N TRP A 85 0.17 -11.41 7.99
CA TRP A 85 -0.25 -10.04 8.21
C TRP A 85 -0.68 -9.41 6.90
N TYR A 86 -1.72 -8.59 6.92
CA TYR A 86 -2.02 -7.71 5.80
C TYR A 86 -2.67 -6.41 6.25
N ASP A 87 -2.48 -5.38 5.45
CA ASP A 87 -3.34 -4.19 5.44
C ASP A 87 -4.38 -4.29 4.32
N VAL A 88 -5.37 -3.40 4.34
CA VAL A 88 -6.42 -3.35 3.31
C VAL A 88 -6.50 -1.95 2.73
N ASN A 89 -6.26 -1.85 1.44
CA ASN A 89 -6.56 -0.66 0.64
C ASN A 89 -7.91 -0.82 -0.04
N LYS A 90 -8.73 0.21 0.04
CA LYS A 90 -9.96 0.36 -0.73
C LYS A 90 -9.64 1.17 -1.98
N ASN A 91 -9.93 0.61 -3.14
CA ASN A 91 -9.73 1.22 -4.44
C ASN A 91 -11.08 1.60 -5.03
N LEU A 92 -11.20 2.84 -5.47
CA LEU A 92 -12.38 3.40 -6.12
C LEU A 92 -11.98 3.91 -7.49
N LYS A 93 -12.81 3.66 -8.49
CA LYS A 93 -12.66 4.21 -9.82
C LYS A 93 -14.00 4.74 -10.30
N TYR A 94 -13.97 5.96 -10.82
CA TYR A 94 -15.11 6.64 -11.41
C TYR A 94 -14.79 6.94 -12.86
N THR A 95 -15.70 6.60 -13.76
CA THR A 95 -15.62 6.95 -15.17
C THR A 95 -16.96 7.52 -15.61
N LEU A 96 -16.95 8.77 -16.06
CA LEU A 96 -18.11 9.46 -16.62
C LEU A 96 -17.78 9.84 -18.06
N SER A 97 -18.72 9.61 -18.98
CA SER A 97 -18.52 10.00 -20.39
C SER A 97 -19.69 10.84 -20.88
N TYR A 98 -19.38 11.86 -21.68
CA TYR A 98 -20.34 12.63 -22.48
C TYR A 98 -20.36 12.05 -23.90
N PRO A 99 -21.36 11.21 -24.25
CA PRO A 99 -21.34 10.46 -25.50
C PRO A 99 -21.32 11.30 -26.79
N PRO A 100 -21.94 12.49 -26.89
CA PRO A 100 -21.98 13.26 -28.13
C PRO A 100 -20.59 13.66 -28.67
N THR A 101 -19.64 14.01 -27.80
CA THR A 101 -18.26 14.33 -28.21
C THR A 101 -17.28 13.20 -27.92
N GLY A 102 -17.69 12.19 -27.14
CA GLY A 102 -16.80 11.12 -26.67
C GLY A 102 -15.87 11.54 -25.54
N TYR A 103 -16.09 12.72 -24.93
CA TYR A 103 -15.34 13.15 -23.75
C TYR A 103 -15.54 12.16 -22.59
N THR A 104 -14.45 11.82 -21.89
CA THR A 104 -14.45 10.93 -20.74
C THR A 104 -13.56 11.48 -19.64
N LEU A 105 -14.11 11.54 -18.41
CA LEU A 105 -13.35 11.74 -17.18
C LEU A 105 -13.14 10.40 -16.50
N THR A 106 -11.91 10.13 -16.05
CA THR A 106 -11.61 9.01 -15.16
C THR A 106 -10.88 9.51 -13.92
N ILE A 107 -11.35 9.12 -12.74
CA ILE A 107 -10.73 9.42 -11.45
C ILE A 107 -10.54 8.11 -10.70
N ASP A 108 -9.31 7.84 -10.30
CA ASP A 108 -8.94 6.73 -9.44
C ASP A 108 -8.61 7.25 -8.03
N SER A 109 -9.00 6.51 -7.00
CA SER A 109 -8.70 6.80 -5.60
C SER A 109 -8.35 5.52 -4.87
N SER A 110 -7.34 5.57 -4.01
CA SER A 110 -6.95 4.48 -3.14
C SER A 110 -6.76 5.01 -1.72
N ALA A 111 -7.32 4.31 -0.73
CA ALA A 111 -7.21 4.68 0.66
C ALA A 111 -7.01 3.45 1.55
N LEU A 112 -6.12 3.57 2.53
CA LEU A 112 -5.96 2.58 3.58
C LEU A 112 -7.23 2.57 4.46
N VAL A 113 -7.93 1.43 4.51
CA VAL A 113 -9.16 1.26 5.30
C VAL A 113 -9.01 0.28 6.45
N ARG A 114 -7.90 -0.46 6.48
CA ARG A 114 -7.47 -1.28 7.61
C ARG A 114 -5.96 -1.24 7.68
N GLU A 115 -5.44 -0.95 8.87
CA GLU A 115 -4.00 -1.00 9.14
C GLU A 115 -3.44 -2.43 9.02
N PHE A 116 -2.13 -2.51 8.94
CA PHE A 116 -1.40 -3.76 8.83
C PHE A 116 -1.46 -4.53 10.15
N ILE A 117 -2.24 -5.61 10.19
CA ILE A 117 -2.49 -6.40 11.38
C ILE A 117 -2.29 -7.90 11.13
N GLU A 118 -2.14 -8.66 12.21
CA GLU A 118 -2.14 -10.12 12.17
C GLU A 118 -3.52 -10.66 11.77
N ILE A 119 -3.51 -11.67 10.90
CA ILE A 119 -4.70 -12.31 10.35
C ILE A 119 -4.76 -13.78 10.75
N LYS A 120 -3.59 -14.45 10.77
CA LYS A 120 -3.49 -15.86 11.09
C LYS A 120 -2.13 -16.19 11.66
N SER A 121 -2.08 -16.70 12.88
CA SER A 121 -0.89 -17.35 13.44
C SER A 121 -0.71 -18.75 12.82
N LEU A 122 0.53 -19.18 12.68
CA LEU A 122 0.94 -20.45 12.11
C LEU A 122 1.83 -21.20 13.10
N ASP A 123 1.69 -22.52 13.16
CA ASP A 123 2.53 -23.36 14.02
C ASP A 123 3.82 -23.76 13.32
N HIS A 124 4.95 -23.62 14.03
CA HIS A 124 6.20 -24.24 13.62
C HIS A 124 6.15 -25.76 13.86
N SER A 125 6.70 -26.54 12.94
CA SER A 125 6.83 -27.99 13.09
C SER A 125 8.17 -28.49 12.58
N ASP A 126 8.90 -29.24 13.39
CA ASP A 126 10.14 -29.89 12.97
C ASP A 126 9.93 -30.85 11.79
N ALA A 127 8.72 -31.42 11.68
CA ALA A 127 8.35 -32.33 10.60
C ALA A 127 8.22 -31.64 9.23
N SER A 128 8.16 -30.30 9.19
CA SER A 128 8.06 -29.55 7.95
C SER A 128 9.41 -29.19 7.34
N TYR A 129 10.51 -29.65 7.94
CA TYR A 129 11.85 -29.46 7.39
C TYR A 129 12.07 -30.29 6.13
N ASP A 130 12.44 -29.61 5.04
CA ASP A 130 12.81 -30.19 3.75
C ASP A 130 14.34 -30.14 3.62
N ALA A 131 14.98 -31.31 3.61
CA ALA A 131 16.43 -31.44 3.57
C ALA A 131 17.05 -31.01 2.22
N GLU A 132 16.30 -31.10 1.11
CA GLU A 132 16.79 -30.68 -0.20
C GLU A 132 16.82 -29.15 -0.29
N LYS A 133 15.76 -28.50 0.22
CA LYS A 133 15.66 -27.04 0.28
C LYS A 133 16.46 -26.42 1.42
N LYS A 134 16.81 -27.23 2.43
CA LYS A 134 17.44 -26.79 3.68
C LYS A 134 16.61 -25.73 4.42
N ALA A 135 15.30 -25.87 4.33
CA ALA A 135 14.33 -24.93 4.88
C ALA A 135 13.10 -25.66 5.39
N TYR A 136 12.36 -25.02 6.28
CA TYR A 136 11.03 -25.45 6.67
C TYR A 136 10.02 -24.98 5.65
N VAL A 137 9.10 -25.85 5.25
CA VAL A 137 8.10 -25.59 4.22
C VAL A 137 6.71 -25.45 4.84
N ILE A 138 5.93 -24.48 4.36
CA ILE A 138 4.52 -24.31 4.73
C ILE A 138 3.69 -24.21 3.47
N GLU A 139 2.70 -25.11 3.35
CA GLU A 139 1.60 -25.00 2.42
C GLU A 139 0.32 -24.82 3.24
N ASN A 140 -0.30 -23.65 3.15
CA ASN A 140 -1.49 -23.33 3.95
C ASN A 140 -2.34 -22.27 3.26
N SER A 141 -3.40 -21.83 3.93
CA SER A 141 -4.26 -20.73 3.47
C SER A 141 -4.50 -19.70 4.58
N PHE A 142 -4.98 -18.51 4.22
CA PHE A 142 -5.54 -17.54 5.17
C PHE A 142 -6.85 -16.96 4.63
N PRO A 143 -7.80 -16.59 5.52
CA PRO A 143 -9.12 -16.17 5.10
C PRO A 143 -9.15 -14.71 4.62
N VAL A 144 -10.02 -14.43 3.64
CA VAL A 144 -10.40 -13.06 3.24
C VAL A 144 -11.80 -12.77 3.75
N SER A 145 -11.99 -11.62 4.38
CA SER A 145 -13.30 -11.23 4.92
C SER A 145 -14.36 -11.10 3.83
N TYR A 146 -15.57 -11.62 4.08
CA TYR A 146 -16.73 -11.45 3.19
C TYR A 146 -17.16 -9.98 3.04
N THR A 147 -16.80 -9.12 4.01
CA THR A 147 -17.10 -7.68 4.00
C THR A 147 -16.28 -6.90 2.97
N LEU A 148 -15.32 -7.54 2.31
CA LEU A 148 -14.48 -6.93 1.26
C LEU A 148 -15.04 -7.19 -0.14
N SER A 149 -16.35 -7.42 -0.24
CA SER A 149 -17.03 -7.60 -1.53
C SER A 149 -16.86 -6.37 -2.41
N SER A 150 -16.56 -6.60 -3.69
CA SER A 150 -16.54 -5.52 -4.68
C SER A 150 -17.95 -4.99 -4.95
N LEU A 151 -18.02 -3.77 -5.48
CA LEU A 151 -19.25 -3.16 -5.96
C LEU A 151 -18.99 -2.56 -7.34
N GLU A 152 -19.85 -2.89 -8.30
CA GLU A 152 -19.81 -2.36 -9.65
C GLU A 152 -21.15 -1.72 -10.00
N TYR A 153 -21.10 -0.52 -10.55
CA TYR A 153 -22.23 0.17 -11.15
C TYR A 153 -21.81 0.64 -12.54
N LYS A 154 -22.32 -0.03 -13.57
CA LYS A 154 -21.80 0.10 -14.93
C LYS A 154 -22.91 0.18 -15.94
N ASN A 155 -22.89 1.25 -16.73
CA ASN A 155 -23.72 1.46 -17.91
C ASN A 155 -25.19 1.05 -17.71
N PRO A 156 -25.87 1.59 -16.69
CA PRO A 156 -27.26 1.23 -16.42
C PRO A 156 -28.16 1.70 -17.57
N ILE A 157 -29.20 0.93 -17.86
CA ILE A 157 -30.20 1.26 -18.90
C ILE A 157 -31.18 2.33 -18.40
N ALA A 158 -31.47 2.34 -17.09
CA ALA A 158 -32.32 3.32 -16.44
C ALA A 158 -31.51 4.15 -15.44
N PHE A 159 -31.71 5.47 -15.44
CA PHE A 159 -31.02 6.36 -14.51
C PHE A 159 -31.78 6.42 -13.19
N ASN A 160 -31.10 6.04 -12.11
CA ASN A 160 -31.56 6.19 -10.74
C ASN A 160 -30.73 7.30 -10.07
N PRO A 161 -31.29 8.52 -9.89
CA PRO A 161 -30.56 9.65 -9.31
C PRO A 161 -30.06 9.38 -7.89
N GLU A 162 -30.84 8.67 -7.07
CA GLU A 162 -30.49 8.36 -5.68
C GLU A 162 -29.27 7.45 -5.62
N GLN A 163 -29.26 6.35 -6.39
CA GLN A 163 -28.12 5.44 -6.48
C GLN A 163 -26.90 6.14 -7.08
N PHE A 164 -27.09 6.93 -8.14
CA PHE A 164 -26.00 7.68 -8.77
C PHE A 164 -25.34 8.64 -7.77
N ASN A 165 -26.12 9.42 -7.02
CA ASN A 165 -25.59 10.37 -6.03
C ASN A 165 -24.98 9.69 -4.79
N GLN A 166 -25.40 8.46 -4.46
CA GLN A 166 -24.76 7.67 -3.40
C GLN A 166 -23.39 7.14 -3.82
N LEU A 167 -23.21 6.78 -5.09
CA LEU A 167 -22.00 6.15 -5.60
C LEU A 167 -20.99 7.15 -6.16
N ILE A 168 -21.47 8.23 -6.79
CA ILE A 168 -20.61 9.22 -7.46
C ILE A 168 -20.57 10.50 -6.62
N PRO A 169 -19.41 10.81 -5.99
CA PRO A 169 -19.27 12.00 -5.16
C PRO A 169 -19.44 13.31 -5.94
N GLU A 170 -19.87 14.37 -5.25
CA GLU A 170 -20.09 15.69 -5.84
C GLU A 170 -18.86 16.22 -6.58
N TYR A 171 -17.67 16.08 -6.01
CA TYR A 171 -16.44 16.58 -6.63
C TYR A 171 -16.16 15.94 -8.01
N VAL A 172 -16.55 14.68 -8.22
CA VAL A 172 -16.40 13.98 -9.51
C VAL A 172 -17.35 14.59 -10.54
N LYS A 173 -18.60 14.87 -10.14
CA LYS A 173 -19.62 15.49 -10.99
C LYS A 173 -19.24 16.91 -11.37
N THR A 174 -18.80 17.72 -10.40
CA THR A 174 -18.33 19.08 -10.62
C THR A 174 -17.15 19.10 -11.59
N GLN A 175 -16.10 18.30 -11.33
CA GLN A 175 -14.94 18.22 -12.21
C GLN A 175 -15.30 17.75 -13.63
N PHE A 176 -16.26 16.82 -13.75
CA PHE A 176 -16.75 16.39 -15.06
C PHE A 176 -17.39 17.54 -15.83
N LEU A 177 -18.31 18.28 -15.20
CA LEU A 177 -18.99 19.40 -15.85
C LEU A 177 -18.04 20.57 -16.15
N ASP A 178 -17.10 20.87 -15.25
CA ASP A 178 -16.13 21.95 -15.45
C ASP A 178 -15.23 21.69 -16.66
N ASN A 179 -14.68 20.47 -16.75
CA ASN A 179 -13.87 20.07 -17.89
C ASN A 179 -14.71 19.95 -19.18
N LEU A 180 -15.96 19.49 -19.08
CA LEU A 180 -16.86 19.39 -20.22
C LEU A 180 -17.19 20.78 -20.79
N PHE A 181 -17.44 21.76 -19.90
CA PHE A 181 -17.70 23.14 -20.27
C PHE A 181 -16.57 23.71 -21.14
N GLU A 182 -15.31 23.44 -20.79
CA GLU A 182 -14.14 23.90 -21.57
C GLU A 182 -14.06 23.28 -22.98
N GLN A 183 -14.75 22.17 -23.22
CA GLN A 183 -14.78 21.49 -24.51
C GLN A 183 -16.00 21.83 -25.37
N PHE A 184 -17.03 22.45 -24.78
CA PHE A 184 -18.25 22.77 -25.51
C PHE A 184 -18.02 23.88 -26.53
N SER A 185 -18.41 23.61 -27.76
CA SER A 185 -18.58 24.64 -28.78
C SER A 185 -19.91 25.37 -28.61
N TYR A 186 -20.07 26.51 -29.29
CA TYR A 186 -21.37 27.19 -29.41
C TYR A 186 -22.50 26.22 -29.82
N LYS A 187 -22.22 25.29 -30.75
CA LYS A 187 -23.23 24.32 -31.22
C LYS A 187 -23.62 23.35 -30.11
N ASP A 188 -22.67 22.88 -29.29
CA ASP A 188 -22.94 21.95 -28.20
C ASP A 188 -23.79 22.63 -27.12
N PHE A 189 -23.45 23.87 -26.76
CA PHE A 189 -24.25 24.67 -25.85
C PHE A 189 -25.67 24.91 -26.38
N LYS A 190 -25.81 25.26 -27.67
CA LYS A 190 -27.12 25.52 -28.30
C LYS A 190 -27.99 24.26 -28.28
N SER A 191 -27.43 23.14 -28.73
CA SER A 191 -28.12 21.85 -28.73
C SER A 191 -28.61 21.53 -27.32
N LEU A 192 -27.75 21.63 -26.32
CA LEU A 192 -28.10 21.27 -24.96
C LEU A 192 -29.13 22.24 -24.33
N LEU A 193 -28.83 23.53 -24.31
CA LEU A 193 -29.54 24.51 -23.48
C LEU A 193 -30.79 25.09 -24.15
N VAL A 194 -30.80 25.14 -25.49
CA VAL A 194 -31.91 25.72 -26.26
C VAL A 194 -32.74 24.61 -26.90
N ASP A 195 -32.11 23.74 -27.67
CA ASP A 195 -32.84 22.78 -28.51
C ASP A 195 -33.40 21.61 -27.69
N ASP A 196 -32.56 20.97 -26.87
CA ASP A 196 -32.87 19.73 -26.16
C ASP A 196 -33.55 19.96 -24.81
N GLN A 197 -32.98 20.84 -23.97
CA GLN A 197 -33.47 21.06 -22.60
C GLN A 197 -34.36 22.31 -22.47
N GLN A 198 -34.33 23.23 -23.44
CA GLN A 198 -35.14 24.45 -23.44
C GLN A 198 -35.03 25.28 -22.15
N ILE A 199 -33.82 25.35 -21.58
CA ILE A 199 -33.50 26.10 -20.36
C ILE A 199 -33.34 27.59 -20.66
N VAL A 200 -32.83 27.92 -21.85
CA VAL A 200 -32.55 29.30 -22.27
C VAL A 200 -33.27 29.60 -23.59
N GLU A 201 -33.95 30.73 -23.65
CA GLU A 201 -34.52 31.28 -24.89
C GLU A 201 -33.42 31.61 -25.91
N GLU A 202 -33.66 31.36 -27.20
CA GLU A 202 -32.64 31.52 -28.25
C GLU A 202 -32.06 32.93 -28.29
N GLU A 203 -32.88 33.97 -28.17
CA GLU A 203 -32.41 35.37 -28.19
C GLU A 203 -31.44 35.68 -27.04
N ILE A 204 -31.73 35.16 -25.84
CA ILE A 204 -30.87 35.32 -24.66
C ILE A 204 -29.57 34.54 -24.87
N PHE A 205 -29.68 33.31 -25.38
CA PHE A 205 -28.54 32.45 -25.65
C PHE A 205 -27.56 33.07 -26.64
N GLU A 206 -28.05 33.62 -27.76
CA GLU A 206 -27.21 34.33 -28.73
C GLU A 206 -26.45 35.49 -28.10
N GLY A 207 -27.03 36.13 -27.09
CA GLY A 207 -26.41 37.22 -26.33
C GLY A 207 -25.14 36.82 -25.57
N TYR A 208 -24.93 35.54 -25.28
CA TYR A 208 -23.77 35.02 -24.55
C TYR A 208 -22.49 34.88 -25.37
N PHE A 209 -22.57 35.03 -26.69
CA PHE A 209 -21.44 34.79 -27.59
C PHE A 209 -21.10 36.03 -28.42
N ASP A 210 -19.82 36.28 -28.59
CA ASP A 210 -19.30 37.19 -29.61
C ASP A 210 -19.08 36.43 -30.92
N THR A 211 -19.21 37.16 -32.03
CA THR A 211 -18.89 36.65 -33.36
C THR A 211 -17.57 37.24 -33.80
N ILE A 212 -16.59 36.37 -34.04
CA ILE A 212 -15.28 36.75 -34.56
C ILE A 212 -15.18 36.19 -35.98
N THR A 213 -14.85 37.05 -36.95
CA THR A 213 -14.61 36.64 -38.33
C THR A 213 -13.13 36.80 -38.64
N GLU A 214 -12.45 35.67 -38.86
CA GLU A 214 -11.05 35.63 -39.26
C GLU A 214 -10.95 35.01 -40.65
N GLY A 215 -10.80 35.86 -41.67
CA GLY A 215 -10.80 35.43 -43.07
C GLY A 215 -12.18 34.92 -43.51
N GLU A 216 -12.27 33.64 -43.89
CA GLU A 216 -13.52 32.97 -44.28
C GLU A 216 -14.20 32.24 -43.11
N GLU A 217 -13.53 32.12 -41.95
CA GLU A 217 -14.06 31.41 -40.79
C GLU A 217 -14.81 32.35 -39.85
N THR A 218 -15.99 31.92 -39.41
CA THR A 218 -16.77 32.60 -38.37
C THR A 218 -16.77 31.73 -37.13
N ILE A 219 -16.20 32.27 -36.05
CA ILE A 219 -16.08 31.59 -34.75
C ILE A 219 -17.00 32.32 -33.76
N ARG A 220 -17.73 31.54 -32.96
CA ARG A 220 -18.53 32.04 -31.84
C ARG A 220 -17.77 31.77 -30.55
N VAL A 221 -17.45 32.83 -29.81
CA VAL A 221 -16.66 32.76 -28.57
C VAL A 221 -17.52 33.23 -27.40
N ILE A 222 -17.43 32.54 -26.26
CA ILE A 222 -18.16 32.91 -25.05
C ILE A 222 -17.67 34.28 -24.57
N LYS A 223 -18.61 35.18 -24.26
CA LYS A 223 -18.30 36.44 -23.60
C LYS A 223 -17.85 36.18 -22.15
N PRO A 224 -16.78 36.83 -21.65
CA PRO A 224 -16.30 36.61 -20.29
C PRO A 224 -17.38 36.78 -19.21
N GLU A 225 -18.28 37.75 -19.36
CA GLU A 225 -19.39 37.98 -18.44
C GLU A 225 -20.49 36.91 -18.50
N ALA A 226 -20.59 36.15 -19.60
CA ALA A 226 -21.60 35.13 -19.82
C ALA A 226 -21.20 33.76 -19.26
N GLU A 227 -19.91 33.54 -18.98
CA GLU A 227 -19.40 32.23 -18.53
C GLU A 227 -20.12 31.74 -17.26
N THR A 228 -20.30 32.63 -16.27
CA THR A 228 -20.98 32.29 -15.02
C THR A 228 -22.43 31.86 -15.26
N SER A 229 -23.14 32.55 -16.17
CA SER A 229 -24.52 32.21 -16.52
C SER A 229 -24.61 30.88 -17.27
N LEU A 230 -23.74 30.64 -18.25
CA LEU A 230 -23.71 29.37 -18.98
C LEU A 230 -23.41 28.18 -18.05
N ARG A 231 -22.48 28.33 -17.10
CA ARG A 231 -22.22 27.30 -16.07
C ARG A 231 -23.43 27.08 -15.17
N ALA A 232 -24.13 28.14 -14.77
CA ALA A 232 -25.36 28.02 -13.99
C ALA A 232 -26.44 27.24 -14.75
N HIS A 233 -26.68 27.57 -16.02
CA HIS A 233 -27.64 26.87 -16.89
C HIS A 233 -27.27 25.38 -17.07
N MET A 234 -25.99 25.05 -17.24
CA MET A 234 -25.55 23.66 -17.30
C MET A 234 -25.83 22.90 -16.00
N ASN A 235 -25.76 23.55 -14.85
CA ASN A 235 -26.08 22.92 -13.56
C ASN A 235 -27.58 22.71 -13.34
N GLU A 236 -28.45 23.39 -14.09
CA GLU A 236 -29.91 23.16 -14.08
C GLU A 236 -30.30 21.89 -14.86
N VAL A 237 -29.46 21.46 -15.82
CA VAL A 237 -29.66 20.22 -16.57
C VAL A 237 -29.49 19.02 -15.64
N SER A 238 -30.45 18.09 -15.69
CA SER A 238 -30.34 16.83 -14.95
C SER A 238 -29.08 16.07 -15.38
N PHE A 239 -28.26 15.64 -14.41
CA PHE A 239 -26.96 15.04 -14.70
C PHE A 239 -27.02 13.85 -15.67
N GLY A 240 -28.11 13.07 -15.58
CA GLY A 240 -28.35 11.93 -16.46
C GLY A 240 -28.34 12.29 -17.95
N VAL A 241 -28.73 13.52 -18.33
CA VAL A 241 -28.74 13.99 -19.72
C VAL A 241 -27.32 14.02 -20.30
N PHE A 242 -26.33 14.49 -19.53
CA PHE A 242 -24.95 14.57 -20.01
C PHE A 242 -24.36 13.19 -20.31
N ILE A 243 -24.70 12.19 -19.49
CA ILE A 243 -24.09 10.86 -19.63
C ILE A 243 -24.95 9.91 -20.46
N TYR A 244 -26.14 10.30 -20.92
CA TYR A 244 -27.00 9.39 -21.69
C TYR A 244 -26.47 9.16 -23.11
N ASN A 245 -26.30 7.90 -23.47
CA ASN A 245 -25.87 7.49 -24.79
C ASN A 245 -27.08 7.09 -25.64
N THR A 246 -27.59 8.01 -26.45
CA THR A 246 -28.76 7.75 -27.31
C THR A 246 -28.54 6.60 -28.30
N ASN A 247 -27.31 6.43 -28.81
CA ASN A 247 -26.99 5.38 -29.79
C ASN A 247 -27.00 3.98 -29.17
N LYS A 248 -26.58 3.86 -27.90
CA LYS A 248 -26.46 2.58 -27.20
C LYS A 248 -27.51 2.35 -26.11
N GLN A 249 -28.35 3.35 -25.84
CA GLN A 249 -29.47 3.33 -24.90
C GLN A 249 -29.07 2.95 -23.46
N PHE A 250 -27.99 3.55 -22.96
CA PHE A 250 -27.55 3.44 -21.56
C PHE A 250 -26.92 4.75 -21.07
N TYR A 251 -26.78 4.92 -19.77
CA TYR A 251 -26.06 6.03 -19.15
C TYR A 251 -24.58 5.67 -19.00
N ALA A 252 -23.69 6.41 -19.65
CA ALA A 252 -22.26 6.16 -19.75
C ALA A 252 -21.51 6.56 -18.45
N VAL A 253 -21.78 5.79 -17.40
CA VAL A 253 -21.15 5.86 -16.09
C VAL A 253 -20.64 4.48 -15.71
N GLU A 254 -19.40 4.42 -15.23
CA GLU A 254 -18.83 3.25 -14.58
C GLU A 254 -18.27 3.66 -13.22
N PHE A 255 -18.65 2.93 -12.19
CA PHE A 255 -18.09 3.01 -10.86
C PHE A 255 -17.69 1.62 -10.41
N THR A 256 -16.45 1.48 -9.95
CA THR A 256 -15.97 0.24 -9.34
C THR A 256 -15.36 0.54 -8.00
N GLN A 257 -15.77 -0.23 -7.00
CA GLN A 257 -15.13 -0.31 -5.69
C GLN A 257 -14.56 -1.72 -5.53
N GLY A 258 -13.26 -1.81 -5.23
CA GLY A 258 -12.59 -3.05 -4.91
C GLY A 258 -11.63 -2.88 -3.75
N TYR A 259 -11.01 -3.98 -3.34
CA TYR A 259 -10.03 -3.98 -2.26
C TYR A 259 -8.74 -4.66 -2.70
N GLN A 260 -7.63 -4.22 -2.11
CA GLN A 260 -6.34 -4.86 -2.25
C GLN A 260 -5.80 -5.18 -0.86
N LEU A 261 -5.37 -6.42 -0.67
CA LEU A 261 -4.64 -6.86 0.51
C LEU A 261 -3.14 -6.76 0.21
N ASN A 262 -2.37 -6.16 1.11
CA ASN A 262 -0.91 -6.18 1.03
C ASN A 262 -0.40 -7.19 2.06
N ALA A 263 -0.34 -8.46 1.65
CA ALA A 263 -0.05 -9.58 2.55
C ALA A 263 1.45 -9.88 2.66
N ARG A 264 1.89 -10.20 3.89
CA ARG A 264 3.26 -10.61 4.20
C ARG A 264 3.25 -11.72 5.24
N LEU A 265 4.21 -12.64 5.14
CA LEU A 265 4.53 -13.60 6.19
C LEU A 265 5.54 -12.95 7.14
N ARG A 266 5.22 -12.99 8.43
CA ARG A 266 6.06 -12.56 9.53
C ARG A 266 6.67 -13.78 10.21
N ILE A 267 7.95 -13.69 10.55
CA ILE A 267 8.63 -14.70 11.37
C ILE A 267 9.45 -14.01 12.46
N VAL A 268 9.34 -14.51 13.69
CA VAL A 268 10.22 -14.16 14.81
C VAL A 268 11.05 -15.39 15.15
N ASN A 269 12.37 -15.26 15.08
CA ASN A 269 13.26 -16.37 15.42
C ASN A 269 13.45 -16.53 16.95
N GLY A 270 14.23 -17.54 17.36
CA GLY A 270 14.51 -17.84 18.76
C GLY A 270 15.20 -16.71 19.52
N ASN A 271 15.95 -15.86 18.82
CA ASN A 271 16.59 -14.65 19.35
C ASN A 271 15.67 -13.42 19.40
N ASN A 272 14.37 -13.57 19.13
CA ASN A 272 13.37 -12.49 19.07
C ASN A 272 13.63 -11.43 17.99
N VAL A 273 14.31 -11.80 16.90
CA VAL A 273 14.46 -10.94 15.73
C VAL A 273 13.32 -11.20 14.77
N GLU A 274 12.60 -10.14 14.44
CA GLU A 274 11.50 -10.14 13.49
C GLU A 274 12.00 -9.94 12.06
N ASN A 275 11.39 -10.67 11.12
CA ASN A 275 11.48 -10.38 9.70
C ASN A 275 10.11 -10.55 9.04
N PHE A 276 9.96 -9.91 7.88
CA PHE A 276 8.80 -10.06 7.01
C PHE A 276 9.24 -10.45 5.60
N SER A 277 8.43 -11.27 4.93
CA SER A 277 8.58 -11.56 3.51
C SER A 277 8.42 -10.29 2.65
N GLU A 278 8.65 -10.46 1.35
CA GLU A 278 8.11 -9.52 0.36
C GLU A 278 6.58 -9.41 0.44
N THR A 279 6.06 -8.27 0.00
CA THR A 279 4.62 -8.01 -0.05
C THR A 279 4.01 -8.69 -1.27
N LYS A 280 2.92 -9.44 -1.07
CA LYS A 280 2.05 -9.92 -2.14
C LYS A 280 0.78 -9.09 -2.16
N ALA A 281 0.57 -8.36 -3.26
CA ALA A 281 -0.67 -7.65 -3.52
C ALA A 281 -1.74 -8.63 -4.01
N ILE A 282 -2.85 -8.72 -3.29
CA ILE A 282 -3.98 -9.59 -3.62
C ILE A 282 -5.21 -8.72 -3.87
N THR A 283 -5.74 -8.76 -5.07
CA THR A 283 -7.00 -8.11 -5.44
C THR A 283 -8.17 -8.95 -4.93
N VAL A 284 -9.11 -8.29 -4.25
CA VAL A 284 -10.37 -8.90 -3.83
C VAL A 284 -11.48 -8.48 -4.79
N SER A 285 -12.13 -9.47 -5.41
CA SER A 285 -13.29 -9.31 -6.29
C SER A 285 -14.59 -9.78 -5.65
#